data_AF-A0A0R1YHN9-F1
#
_entry.id   AF-A0A0R1YHN9-F1
#
_cell.length_a   1.000
_cell.length_b   1.000
_cell.length_c   1.000
_cell.angle_alpha   90.00
_cell.angle_beta   90.00
_cell.angle_gamma   90.00
#
_symmetry.space_group_name_H-M   'P 1'
#
loop_
_entity.id
_entity.type
_entity.pdbx_description
1 polymer ?
#
loop_
_entity_poly.entity_id
_entity_poly.type
_entity_poly.pdbx_seq_one_letter_code
_entity_poly.pdbx_strand_id
1 'polypeptide(L)'
;MVTLVRQEIFKLIHKKSTWAASVVLLVLMTGIAVMSHNQPNTFNPQAMYQESFMAVPWIYLFMIAASASIIAMEFQYGTIKELLYRKYYRGQIIISKWITMVLYSVYFFVLALAYSFILKLIFFSGTFQLDETYGAKHTVFAQTVYYSLTQFVALWLILSLVLLLANLFKSSAVAITIGIVGYFALSVVASILAILIKKWTWLKWNPLNMMNYPSQYISPSLKSMTLLSTNELLIGSLVYTAIFLVITYFVFKRRNV
;
A
#
# COMPACT_ATOMS: atom_id res chain seq x y z
N MET A 1 -16.05 -13.50 -14.81
CA MET A 1 -15.00 -12.68 -14.17
C MET A 1 -15.35 -11.21 -14.15
N VAL A 2 -15.54 -10.56 -15.30
CA VAL A 2 -15.86 -9.12 -15.38
C VAL A 2 -17.09 -8.72 -14.56
N THR A 3 -18.13 -9.56 -14.56
CA THR A 3 -19.35 -9.34 -13.76
C THR A 3 -19.10 -9.31 -12.25
N LEU A 4 -18.27 -10.23 -11.73
CA LEU A 4 -17.90 -10.26 -10.30
C LEU A 4 -17.10 -9.02 -9.91
N VAL A 5 -16.12 -8.63 -10.73
CA VAL A 5 -15.33 -7.41 -10.48
C VAL A 5 -16.23 -6.18 -10.49
N ARG A 6 -17.16 -6.08 -11.45
CA ARG A 6 -18.13 -4.97 -11.51
C ARG A 6 -19.02 -4.92 -10.26
N GLN A 7 -19.46 -6.07 -9.75
CA GLN A 7 -20.25 -6.14 -8.51
C GLN A 7 -19.45 -5.67 -7.29
N GLU A 8 -18.19 -6.10 -7.16
CA GLU A 8 -17.32 -5.69 -6.05
C GLU A 8 -16.99 -4.19 -6.12
N ILE A 9 -16.68 -3.66 -7.30
CA ILE A 9 -16.50 -2.22 -7.52
C ILE A 9 -17.77 -1.45 -7.17
N PHE A 10 -18.94 -1.94 -7.60
CA PHE A 10 -20.22 -1.31 -7.28
C PHE A 10 -20.45 -1.23 -5.77
N LYS A 11 -20.17 -2.30 -5.03
CA LYS A 11 -20.23 -2.31 -3.55
C LYS A 11 -19.29 -1.26 -2.95
N LEU A 12 -18.05 -1.16 -3.45
CA LEU A 12 -17.08 -0.19 -2.95
C LEU A 12 -17.49 1.25 -3.22
N ILE A 13 -17.97 1.57 -4.43
CA ILE A 13 -18.38 2.93 -4.81
C ILE A 13 -19.57 3.42 -3.99
N HIS A 14 -20.53 2.54 -3.65
CA HIS A 14 -21.71 2.94 -2.87
C HIS A 14 -21.47 2.93 -1.36
N LYS A 15 -20.32 2.42 -0.91
CA LYS A 15 -19.97 2.41 0.50
C LYS A 15 -19.54 3.82 0.92
N LYS A 16 -20.29 4.43 1.84
CA LYS A 16 -19.99 5.78 2.37
C LYS A 16 -18.54 5.93 2.88
N SER A 17 -17.97 4.86 3.44
CA SER A 17 -16.58 4.87 3.93
C SER A 17 -15.54 5.13 2.83
N THR A 18 -15.81 4.73 1.59
CA THR A 18 -14.90 4.92 0.45
C THR A 18 -14.74 6.41 0.13
N TRP A 19 -15.86 7.11 -0.01
CA TRP A 19 -15.85 8.56 -0.23
C TRP A 19 -15.35 9.33 0.97
N ALA A 20 -15.71 8.90 2.19
CA ALA A 20 -15.17 9.49 3.41
C ALA A 20 -13.64 9.36 3.46
N ALA A 21 -13.07 8.20 3.12
CA ALA A 21 -11.62 7.99 3.08
C ALA A 21 -10.94 8.89 2.05
N SER A 22 -11.53 9.05 0.84
CA SER A 22 -11.00 9.98 -0.17
C SER A 22 -11.02 11.42 0.33
N VAL A 23 -12.14 11.89 0.89
CA VAL A 23 -12.23 13.27 1.43
C VAL A 23 -11.23 13.49 2.57
N VAL A 24 -11.15 12.55 3.51
CA VAL A 24 -10.18 12.62 4.62
C VAL A 24 -8.74 12.66 4.09
N LEU A 25 -8.41 11.86 3.08
CA LEU A 25 -7.09 11.89 2.44
C LEU A 25 -6.75 13.28 1.89
N LEU A 26 -7.68 13.87 1.13
CA LEU A 26 -7.49 15.20 0.53
C LEU A 26 -7.32 16.28 1.62
N VAL A 27 -8.14 16.24 2.68
CA VAL A 27 -8.03 17.17 3.81
C VAL A 27 -6.66 17.04 4.50
N LEU A 28 -6.20 15.81 4.75
CA LEU A 28 -4.89 15.60 5.37
C LEU A 28 -3.76 16.11 4.49
N MET A 29 -3.81 15.86 3.18
CA MET A 29 -2.84 16.40 2.22
C MET A 29 -2.84 17.93 2.20
N THR A 30 -4.01 18.59 2.23
CA THR A 30 -4.07 20.07 2.33
C THR A 30 -3.44 20.57 3.61
N GLY A 31 -3.67 19.91 4.75
CA GLY A 31 -3.09 20.28 6.03
C GLY A 31 -1.57 20.27 5.99
N ILE A 32 -0.97 19.21 5.43
CA ILE A 32 0.48 19.09 5.26
C ILE A 32 1.01 20.13 4.26
N ALA A 33 0.31 20.38 3.17
CA ALA A 33 0.71 21.41 2.20
C ALA A 33 0.73 22.81 2.83
N VAL A 34 -0.28 23.17 3.63
CA VAL A 34 -0.32 24.46 4.35
C VAL A 34 0.81 24.55 5.38
N MET A 35 1.08 23.48 6.13
CA MET A 35 2.21 23.44 7.06
C MET A 35 3.55 23.64 6.35
N SER A 36 3.74 23.00 5.21
CA SER A 36 4.95 23.13 4.40
C SER A 36 5.11 24.52 3.78
N HIS A 37 4.01 25.17 3.41
CA HIS A 37 4.04 26.55 2.94
C HIS A 37 4.42 27.54 4.05
N ASN A 38 3.86 27.37 5.25
CA ASN A 38 4.08 28.28 6.38
C ASN A 38 5.43 28.07 7.07
N GLN A 39 5.99 26.85 7.02
CA GLN A 39 7.24 26.51 7.70
C GLN A 39 8.21 25.76 6.75
N PRO A 40 8.73 26.43 5.71
CA PRO A 40 9.57 25.78 4.69
C PRO A 40 10.90 25.25 5.23
N ASN A 41 11.40 25.80 6.34
CA ASN A 41 12.65 25.36 6.97
C ASN A 41 12.53 24.01 7.70
N THR A 42 11.33 23.67 8.20
CA THR A 42 11.08 22.38 8.87
C THR A 42 10.51 21.35 7.89
N PHE A 43 9.64 21.80 6.98
CA PHE A 43 8.97 20.97 5.99
C PHE A 43 9.34 21.43 4.59
N ASN A 44 10.45 20.91 4.06
CA ASN A 44 10.91 21.23 2.71
C ASN A 44 9.78 20.94 1.69
N PRO A 45 9.27 21.96 0.98
CA PRO A 45 8.16 21.80 0.03
C PRO A 45 8.40 20.78 -1.08
N GLN A 46 9.64 20.71 -1.58
CA GLN A 46 10.00 19.78 -2.65
C GLN A 46 9.98 18.33 -2.15
N ALA A 47 10.51 18.07 -0.96
CA ALA A 47 10.48 16.75 -0.34
C ALA A 47 9.04 16.32 0.00
N MET A 48 8.24 17.23 0.56
CA MET A 48 6.83 16.97 0.85
C MET A 48 6.04 16.66 -0.41
N TYR A 49 6.28 17.38 -1.51
CA TYR A 49 5.66 17.07 -2.80
C TYR A 49 6.05 15.67 -3.33
N GLN A 50 7.33 15.29 -3.24
CA GLN A 50 7.80 13.97 -3.65
C GLN A 50 7.13 12.83 -2.87
N GLU A 51 6.79 13.07 -1.60
CA GLU A 51 6.03 12.14 -0.75
C GLU A 51 4.51 12.30 -0.89
N SER A 52 4.03 13.06 -1.88
CA SER A 52 2.61 13.39 -2.08
C SER A 52 1.96 13.96 -0.81
N PHE A 53 2.65 14.88 -0.12
CA PHE A 53 2.21 15.52 1.13
C PHE A 53 1.79 14.52 2.21
N MET A 54 2.61 13.48 2.41
CA MET A 54 2.38 12.41 3.39
C MET A 54 1.06 11.62 3.17
N ALA A 55 0.58 11.50 1.93
CA ALA A 55 -0.62 10.71 1.63
C ALA A 55 -0.42 9.21 1.89
N VAL A 56 0.79 8.70 1.67
CA VAL A 56 1.07 7.26 1.62
C VAL A 56 0.69 6.51 2.90
N PRO A 57 1.09 6.91 4.13
CA PRO A 57 0.69 6.21 5.36
C PRO A 57 -0.83 6.07 5.52
N TRP A 58 -1.60 7.09 5.10
CA TRP A 58 -3.05 7.05 5.14
C TRP A 58 -3.64 6.08 4.11
N ILE A 59 -3.06 6.05 2.90
CA ILE A 59 -3.42 5.05 1.89
C ILE A 59 -3.19 3.63 2.42
N TYR A 60 -2.07 3.37 3.10
CA TYR A 60 -1.81 2.07 3.74
C TYR A 60 -2.91 1.70 4.73
N LEU A 61 -3.28 2.62 5.63
CA LEU A 61 -4.35 2.39 6.62
C LEU A 61 -5.70 2.06 5.96
N PHE A 62 -6.12 2.86 4.98
CA PHE A 62 -7.39 2.64 4.28
C PHE A 62 -7.41 1.33 3.50
N MET A 63 -6.29 1.00 2.84
CA MET A 63 -6.17 -0.21 2.05
C MET A 63 -6.07 -1.47 2.91
N ILE A 64 -5.39 -1.42 4.05
CA ILE A 64 -5.36 -2.51 5.04
C ILE A 64 -6.78 -2.78 5.54
N ALA A 65 -7.51 -1.73 5.94
CA ALA A 65 -8.88 -1.85 6.41
C ALA A 65 -9.81 -2.43 5.34
N ALA A 66 -9.73 -1.93 4.11
CA ALA A 66 -10.53 -2.42 2.99
C ALA A 66 -10.20 -3.88 2.66
N SER A 67 -8.92 -4.26 2.58
CA SER A 67 -8.47 -5.62 2.26
C SER A 67 -8.86 -6.63 3.32
N ALA A 68 -8.75 -6.27 4.60
CA ALA A 68 -9.21 -7.14 5.67
C ALA A 68 -10.72 -7.37 5.60
N SER A 69 -11.48 -6.33 5.28
CA SER A 69 -12.94 -6.38 5.25
C SER A 69 -13.49 -7.16 4.04
N ILE A 70 -12.85 -7.07 2.86
CA ILE A 70 -13.40 -7.61 1.59
C ILE A 70 -13.60 -9.13 1.60
N ILE A 71 -12.77 -9.86 2.36
CA ILE A 71 -12.89 -11.31 2.55
C ILE A 71 -13.64 -11.60 3.85
N ALA A 72 -13.24 -11.00 4.97
CA ALA A 72 -13.77 -11.38 6.27
C ALA A 72 -15.26 -11.08 6.45
N MET A 73 -15.77 -9.96 5.92
CA MET A 73 -17.20 -9.64 6.04
C MET A 73 -18.08 -10.65 5.31
N GLU A 74 -17.61 -11.21 4.20
CA GLU A 74 -18.38 -12.21 3.45
C GLU A 74 -18.52 -13.53 4.24
N PHE A 75 -17.49 -13.92 4.99
CA PHE A 75 -17.56 -15.06 5.90
C PHE A 75 -18.40 -14.76 7.14
N GLN A 76 -18.28 -13.55 7.69
CA GLN A 76 -18.99 -13.15 8.90
C GLN A 76 -20.51 -13.05 8.69
N TYR A 77 -20.93 -12.50 7.55
CA TYR A 77 -22.36 -12.35 7.20
C TYR A 77 -22.92 -13.54 6.40
N GLY A 78 -22.11 -14.57 6.11
CA GLY A 78 -22.56 -15.77 5.38
C GLY A 78 -22.87 -15.56 3.89
N THR A 79 -22.61 -14.39 3.34
CA THR A 79 -22.93 -14.02 1.94
C THR A 79 -22.13 -14.81 0.90
N ILE A 80 -21.08 -15.53 1.30
CA ILE A 80 -20.35 -16.45 0.42
C ILE A 80 -21.24 -17.58 -0.07
N LYS A 81 -22.20 -18.06 0.75
CA LYS A 81 -23.12 -19.14 0.36
C LYS A 81 -24.01 -18.69 -0.80
N GLU A 82 -24.53 -17.47 -0.72
CA GLU A 82 -25.33 -16.84 -1.78
C GLU A 82 -24.55 -16.68 -3.10
N LEU A 83 -23.27 -16.31 -3.01
CA LEU A 83 -22.38 -16.20 -4.17
C LEU A 83 -22.10 -17.56 -4.82
N LEU A 84 -21.91 -18.61 -4.02
CA LEU A 84 -21.65 -19.96 -4.53
C LEU A 84 -22.90 -20.60 -5.17
N TYR A 85 -24.10 -20.26 -4.69
CA TYR A 85 -25.34 -20.75 -5.28
C TYR A 85 -25.55 -20.26 -6.72
N ARG A 86 -25.03 -19.07 -7.07
CA ARG A 86 -25.09 -18.48 -8.42
C ARG A 86 -24.09 -19.08 -9.43
N LYS A 87 -23.56 -20.28 -9.18
CA LYS A 87 -22.59 -21.04 -10.03
C LYS A 87 -21.21 -20.37 -10.23
N TYR A 88 -20.77 -19.47 -9.35
CA TYR A 88 -19.40 -18.95 -9.42
C TYR A 88 -18.40 -19.92 -8.77
N TYR A 89 -17.23 -20.12 -9.41
CA TYR A 89 -16.17 -20.93 -8.83
C TYR A 89 -15.45 -20.17 -7.70
N ARG A 90 -15.05 -20.87 -6.63
CA ARG A 90 -14.36 -20.27 -5.47
C ARG A 90 -13.13 -19.45 -5.85
N GLY A 91 -12.34 -19.95 -6.80
CA GLY A 91 -11.18 -19.24 -7.33
C GLY A 91 -11.54 -17.95 -8.08
N GLN A 92 -12.67 -17.92 -8.78
CA GLN A 92 -13.14 -16.72 -9.48
C GLN A 92 -13.54 -15.61 -8.50
N ILE A 93 -14.15 -15.98 -7.37
CA ILE A 93 -14.56 -15.03 -6.32
C ILE A 93 -13.34 -14.37 -5.67
N ILE A 94 -12.30 -15.14 -5.34
CA ILE A 94 -11.11 -14.54 -4.69
C ILE A 94 -10.30 -13.69 -5.65
N ILE A 95 -10.14 -14.12 -6.90
CA ILE A 95 -9.44 -13.35 -7.94
C ILE A 95 -10.18 -12.05 -8.24
N SER A 96 -11.53 -12.05 -8.28
CA SER A 96 -12.27 -10.80 -8.47
C SER A 96 -12.06 -9.81 -7.32
N LYS A 97 -11.93 -10.30 -6.09
CA LYS A 97 -11.60 -9.45 -4.92
C LYS A 97 -10.20 -8.87 -5.04
N TRP A 98 -9.21 -9.66 -5.45
CA TRP A 98 -7.85 -9.14 -5.68
C TRP A 98 -7.83 -8.06 -6.76
N ILE A 99 -8.46 -8.30 -7.91
CA ILE A 99 -8.55 -7.30 -8.99
C ILE A 99 -9.21 -6.01 -8.48
N THR A 100 -10.28 -6.14 -7.70
CA THR A 100 -10.96 -4.99 -7.11
C THR A 100 -10.04 -4.20 -6.17
N MET A 101 -9.24 -4.89 -5.34
CA MET A 101 -8.26 -4.23 -4.47
C MET A 101 -7.11 -3.58 -5.26
N VAL A 102 -6.68 -4.17 -6.38
CA VAL A 102 -5.70 -3.55 -7.30
C VAL A 102 -6.26 -2.25 -7.86
N LEU A 103 -7.47 -2.27 -8.39
CA LEU A 103 -8.10 -1.05 -8.92
C LEU A 103 -8.30 0.00 -7.83
N TYR A 104 -8.63 -0.42 -6.61
CA TYR A 104 -8.84 0.50 -5.49
C TYR A 104 -7.53 1.14 -4.99
N SER A 105 -6.43 0.38 -4.92
CA SER A 105 -5.10 0.94 -4.65
C SER A 105 -4.65 1.91 -5.74
N VAL A 106 -4.81 1.54 -7.01
CA VAL A 106 -4.48 2.43 -8.14
C VAL A 106 -5.28 3.73 -8.04
N TYR A 107 -6.58 3.66 -7.72
CA TYR A 107 -7.41 4.85 -7.50
C TYR A 107 -6.81 5.80 -6.46
N PHE A 108 -6.41 5.31 -5.29
CA PHE A 108 -5.83 6.17 -4.24
C PHE A 108 -4.49 6.77 -4.62
N PHE A 109 -3.61 6.01 -5.28
CA PHE A 109 -2.31 6.53 -5.72
C PHE A 109 -2.48 7.57 -6.83
N VAL A 110 -3.37 7.35 -7.79
CA VAL A 110 -3.69 8.34 -8.83
C VAL A 110 -4.32 9.59 -8.21
N LEU A 111 -5.24 9.43 -7.25
CA LEU A 111 -5.84 10.54 -6.52
C LEU A 111 -4.77 11.36 -5.78
N ALA A 112 -3.85 10.71 -5.08
CA ALA A 112 -2.77 11.38 -4.35
C ALA A 112 -1.81 12.12 -5.29
N LEU A 113 -1.42 11.50 -6.42
CA LEU A 113 -0.54 12.14 -7.41
C LEU A 113 -1.23 13.33 -8.12
N ALA A 114 -2.48 13.17 -8.52
CA ALA A 114 -3.23 14.25 -9.15
C ALA A 114 -3.43 15.41 -8.18
N TYR A 115 -3.74 15.11 -6.92
CA TYR A 115 -3.98 16.13 -5.91
C TYR A 115 -2.69 16.81 -5.44
N SER A 116 -1.57 16.09 -5.33
CA SER A 116 -0.28 16.72 -5.02
C SER A 116 0.12 17.73 -6.11
N PHE A 117 -0.15 17.43 -7.37
CA PHE A 117 0.03 18.38 -8.48
C PHE A 117 -0.86 19.62 -8.34
N ILE A 118 -2.14 19.44 -8.00
CA ILE A 118 -3.07 20.57 -7.75
C ILE A 118 -2.57 21.44 -6.58
N LEU A 119 -2.15 20.83 -5.47
CA LEU A 119 -1.61 21.56 -4.32
C LEU A 119 -0.34 22.32 -4.66
N LYS A 120 0.53 21.73 -5.49
CA LYS A 120 1.73 22.41 -5.99
C LYS A 120 1.37 23.67 -6.79
N LEU A 121 0.35 23.60 -7.65
CA LEU A 121 -0.09 24.76 -8.44
C LEU A 121 -0.66 25.88 -7.58
N ILE A 122 -1.37 25.54 -6.50
CA ILE A 122 -2.05 26.53 -5.64
C ILE A 122 -1.06 27.18 -4.67
N PHE A 123 -0.26 26.40 -3.94
CA PHE A 123 0.56 26.88 -2.81
C PHE A 123 2.05 27.08 -3.15
N PHE A 124 2.54 26.48 -4.24
CA PHE A 124 3.96 26.31 -4.51
C PHE A 124 4.32 26.65 -5.96
N SER A 125 3.56 27.55 -6.59
CA SER A 125 3.69 27.91 -8.01
C SER A 125 5.07 28.47 -8.39
N GLY A 126 5.83 29.03 -7.43
CA GLY A 126 7.16 29.60 -7.65
C GLY A 126 8.29 29.03 -6.80
N THR A 127 8.07 27.97 -6.01
CA THR A 127 9.10 27.48 -5.06
C THR A 127 10.10 26.49 -5.65
N PHE A 128 9.66 25.59 -6.54
CA PHE A 128 10.53 24.65 -7.24
C PHE A 128 9.90 24.26 -8.59
N GLN A 129 10.75 24.02 -9.59
CA GLN A 129 10.28 23.58 -10.90
C GLN A 129 10.18 22.05 -10.94
N LEU A 130 9.19 21.55 -11.68
CA LEU A 130 8.99 20.10 -11.80
C LEU A 130 10.03 19.43 -12.71
N ASP A 131 10.61 20.21 -13.62
CA ASP A 131 11.62 19.79 -14.60
C ASP A 131 13.06 19.93 -14.09
N GLU A 132 13.25 20.55 -12.92
CA GLU A 132 14.55 20.58 -12.27
C GLU A 132 15.05 19.16 -11.99
N THR A 133 16.32 18.92 -12.32
CA THR A 133 16.97 17.64 -12.02
C THR A 133 17.19 17.52 -10.52
N TYR A 134 16.49 16.57 -9.90
CA TYR A 134 16.67 16.24 -8.50
C TYR A 134 17.72 15.13 -8.38
N GLY A 135 18.89 15.46 -7.81
CA GLY A 135 20.03 14.54 -7.77
C GLY A 135 20.59 14.23 -9.18
N ALA A 136 21.02 12.99 -9.40
CA ALA A 136 21.84 12.65 -10.58
C ALA A 136 21.08 12.17 -11.83
N LYS A 137 19.76 11.89 -11.81
CA LYS A 137 19.12 11.17 -12.94
C LYS A 137 17.65 11.47 -13.29
N HIS A 138 16.84 12.10 -12.43
CA HIS A 138 15.40 12.26 -12.70
C HIS A 138 14.87 13.66 -12.38
N THR A 139 13.82 14.08 -13.10
CA THR A 139 13.06 15.29 -12.78
C THR A 139 12.26 15.10 -11.48
N VAL A 140 11.90 16.18 -10.80
CA VAL A 140 11.09 16.12 -9.56
C VAL A 140 9.78 15.37 -9.79
N PHE A 141 9.14 15.58 -10.94
CA PHE A 141 7.92 14.85 -11.30
C PHE A 141 8.17 13.35 -11.47
N ALA A 142 9.18 12.97 -12.26
CA ALA A 142 9.52 11.57 -12.48
C ALA A 142 9.87 10.86 -11.17
N GLN A 143 10.64 11.52 -10.30
CA GLN A 143 11.00 10.99 -8.98
C GLN A 143 9.76 10.72 -8.12
N THR A 144 8.78 11.63 -8.11
CA THR A 144 7.52 11.49 -7.36
C THR A 144 6.72 10.27 -7.84
N VAL A 145 6.64 10.08 -9.16
CA VAL A 145 5.96 8.93 -9.77
C VAL A 145 6.70 7.62 -9.44
N TYR A 146 8.02 7.57 -9.60
CA TYR A 146 8.80 6.37 -9.28
C TYR A 146 8.71 6.02 -7.79
N TYR A 147 8.82 7.00 -6.90
CA TYR A 147 8.65 6.78 -5.48
C TYR A 147 7.26 6.22 -5.15
N SER A 148 6.21 6.77 -5.75
CA SER A 148 4.84 6.25 -5.61
C SER A 148 4.70 4.80 -6.09
N LEU A 149 5.38 4.44 -7.19
CA LEU A 149 5.43 3.04 -7.65
C LEU A 149 6.16 2.13 -6.66
N THR A 150 7.25 2.59 -6.05
CA THR A 150 7.94 1.80 -5.01
C THR A 150 7.04 1.55 -3.79
N GLN A 151 6.29 2.57 -3.39
CA GLN A 151 5.30 2.48 -2.32
C GLN A 151 4.14 1.57 -2.66
N PHE A 152 3.70 1.55 -3.92
CA PHE A 152 2.67 0.64 -4.39
C PHE A 152 3.11 -0.83 -4.26
N VAL A 153 4.37 -1.15 -4.61
CA VAL A 153 4.92 -2.50 -4.44
C VAL A 153 4.97 -2.92 -2.97
N ALA A 154 5.46 -2.05 -2.08
CA ALA A 154 5.51 -2.32 -0.65
C ALA A 154 4.11 -2.45 -0.02
N LEU A 155 3.14 -1.66 -0.50
CA LEU A 155 1.74 -1.77 -0.11
C LEU A 155 1.17 -3.14 -0.49
N TRP A 156 1.43 -3.65 -1.69
CA TRP A 156 0.95 -4.97 -2.10
C TRP A 156 1.54 -6.12 -1.28
N LEU A 157 2.79 -5.99 -0.85
CA LEU A 157 3.39 -6.95 0.08
C LEU A 157 2.59 -7.03 1.39
N ILE A 158 2.26 -5.89 2.01
CA ILE A 158 1.48 -5.91 3.25
C ILE A 158 0.02 -6.32 3.03
N LEU A 159 -0.60 -5.90 1.93
CA LEU A 159 -1.99 -6.27 1.62
C LEU A 159 -2.15 -7.78 1.37
N SER A 160 -1.19 -8.41 0.70
CA SER A 160 -1.22 -9.85 0.47
C SER A 160 -1.16 -10.64 1.78
N LEU A 161 -0.36 -10.19 2.76
CA LEU A 161 -0.35 -10.74 4.12
C LEU A 161 -1.70 -10.50 4.83
N VAL A 162 -2.25 -9.29 4.76
CA VAL A 162 -3.55 -8.96 5.39
C VAL A 162 -4.68 -9.80 4.80
N LEU A 163 -4.71 -10.01 3.48
CA LEU A 163 -5.69 -10.87 2.82
C LEU A 163 -5.56 -12.33 3.26
N LEU A 164 -4.33 -12.83 3.41
CA LEU A 164 -4.06 -14.16 3.94
C LEU A 164 -4.62 -14.30 5.36
N LEU A 165 -4.32 -13.35 6.25
CA LEU A 165 -4.76 -13.37 7.64
C LEU A 165 -6.28 -13.19 7.77
N ALA A 166 -6.88 -12.30 6.98
CA ALA A 166 -8.34 -12.13 6.93
C ALA A 166 -9.04 -13.42 6.51
N ASN A 167 -8.46 -14.13 5.55
CA ASN A 167 -8.94 -15.44 5.16
C ASN A 167 -8.77 -16.45 6.31
N LEU A 168 -7.60 -16.54 6.95
CA LEU A 168 -7.36 -17.50 8.04
C LEU A 168 -8.27 -17.28 9.25
N PHE A 169 -8.37 -16.07 9.78
CA PHE A 169 -8.99 -15.79 11.07
C PHE A 169 -10.50 -15.56 11.07
N LYS A 170 -11.16 -15.44 9.90
CA LYS A 170 -12.62 -15.14 9.76
C LYS A 170 -13.07 -13.83 10.43
N SER A 171 -12.15 -13.03 10.93
CA SER A 171 -12.43 -11.78 11.61
C SER A 171 -11.70 -10.66 10.90
N SER A 172 -12.45 -9.64 10.48
CA SER A 172 -11.88 -8.43 9.89
C SER A 172 -11.01 -7.71 10.92
N ALA A 173 -11.43 -7.65 12.18
CA ALA A 173 -10.72 -6.95 13.26
C ALA A 173 -9.29 -7.47 13.44
N VAL A 174 -9.11 -8.80 13.51
CA VAL A 174 -7.78 -9.42 13.71
C VAL A 174 -6.83 -9.07 12.55
N ALA A 175 -7.32 -9.18 11.31
CA ALA A 175 -6.51 -8.88 10.14
C ALA A 175 -6.17 -7.38 10.02
N ILE A 176 -7.09 -6.49 10.41
CA ILE A 176 -6.84 -5.04 10.47
C ILE A 176 -5.75 -4.75 11.49
N THR A 177 -5.89 -5.25 12.72
CA THR A 177 -4.92 -5.00 13.80
C THR A 177 -3.53 -5.49 13.40
N ILE A 178 -3.40 -6.71 12.88
CA ILE A 178 -2.09 -7.24 12.48
C ILE A 178 -1.51 -6.45 11.30
N GLY A 179 -2.35 -6.01 10.34
CA GLY A 179 -1.88 -5.18 9.23
C GLY A 179 -1.35 -3.82 9.68
N ILE A 180 -2.09 -3.13 10.55
CA ILE A 180 -1.69 -1.80 11.08
C ILE A 180 -0.45 -1.92 11.96
N VAL A 181 -0.46 -2.87 12.90
CA VAL A 181 0.70 -3.14 13.76
C VAL A 181 1.88 -3.54 12.91
N GLY A 182 1.70 -4.40 11.90
CA GLY A 182 2.77 -4.78 10.97
C GLY A 182 3.35 -3.58 10.23
N TYR A 183 2.52 -2.65 9.75
CA TYR A 183 2.97 -1.46 9.05
C TYR A 183 3.81 -0.54 9.95
N PHE A 184 3.32 -0.19 11.14
CA PHE A 184 4.02 0.72 12.04
C PHE A 184 5.16 0.05 12.80
N ALA A 185 5.06 -1.24 13.12
CA ALA A 185 6.12 -1.97 13.78
C ALA A 185 7.38 -2.02 12.91
N LEU A 186 7.28 -1.92 11.58
CA LEU A 186 8.45 -1.88 10.71
C LEU A 186 9.41 -0.75 11.06
N SER A 187 8.94 0.45 11.42
CA SER A 187 9.86 1.56 11.75
C SER A 187 10.68 1.26 13.02
N VAL A 188 10.08 0.56 13.98
CA VAL A 188 10.74 0.17 15.24
C VAL A 188 11.62 -1.07 15.03
N VAL A 189 11.09 -2.05 14.31
CA VAL A 189 11.72 -3.37 14.10
C VAL A 189 12.86 -3.26 13.09
N ALA A 190 12.84 -2.34 12.12
CA ALA A 190 13.88 -2.21 11.10
C ALA A 190 15.29 -2.04 11.70
N SER A 191 15.43 -1.24 12.77
CA SER A 191 16.71 -1.04 13.46
C SER A 191 17.21 -2.32 14.14
N ILE A 192 16.30 -3.08 14.77
CA ILE A 192 16.62 -4.37 15.40
C ILE A 192 16.95 -5.41 14.33
N LEU A 193 16.17 -5.43 13.24
CA LEU A 193 16.35 -6.32 12.11
C LEU A 193 17.72 -6.09 11.45
N ALA A 194 18.18 -4.84 11.31
CA ALA A 194 19.50 -4.53 10.77
C ALA A 194 20.64 -5.13 11.62
N ILE A 195 20.51 -5.12 12.94
CA ILE A 195 21.48 -5.76 13.86
C ILE A 195 21.42 -7.29 13.70
N LEU A 196 20.22 -7.86 13.64
CA LEU A 196 20.01 -9.29 13.46
C LEU A 196 20.55 -9.80 12.12
N ILE A 197 20.36 -9.03 11.04
CA ILE A 197 20.86 -9.36 9.69
C ILE A 197 22.39 -9.39 9.67
N LYS A 198 23.07 -8.49 10.39
CA LYS A 198 24.53 -8.54 10.55
C LYS A 198 25.01 -9.81 11.26
N LYS A 199 24.25 -10.28 12.25
CA LYS A 199 24.56 -11.51 12.99
C LYS A 199 24.26 -12.76 12.16
N TRP A 200 23.09 -12.81 11.52
CA TRP A 200 22.59 -13.93 10.74
C TRP A 200 22.25 -13.47 9.32
N THR A 201 23.21 -13.63 8.42
CA THR A 201 23.15 -13.08 7.05
C THR A 201 21.99 -13.63 6.21
N TRP A 202 21.43 -14.79 6.54
CA TRP A 202 20.26 -15.35 5.85
C TRP A 202 18.96 -14.59 6.15
N LEU A 203 18.87 -13.88 7.30
CA LEU A 203 17.70 -13.07 7.67
C LEU A 203 17.47 -11.88 6.72
N LYS A 204 18.45 -11.54 5.88
CA LYS A 204 18.29 -10.48 4.87
C LYS A 204 17.09 -10.72 3.96
N TRP A 205 16.71 -11.98 3.72
CA TRP A 205 15.58 -12.33 2.86
C TRP A 205 14.22 -12.23 3.56
N ASN A 206 14.13 -11.80 4.81
CA ASN A 206 12.86 -11.66 5.52
C ASN A 206 11.90 -10.67 4.81
N PRO A 207 10.58 -10.97 4.68
CA PRO A 207 9.57 -10.04 4.17
C PRO A 207 9.57 -8.64 4.81
N LEU A 208 9.89 -8.54 6.10
CA LEU A 208 10.02 -7.27 6.81
C LEU A 208 11.21 -6.44 6.30
N ASN A 209 12.30 -7.08 5.85
CA ASN A 209 13.40 -6.35 5.21
C ASN A 209 12.99 -5.81 3.82
N MET A 210 12.15 -6.58 3.09
CA MET A 210 11.66 -6.20 1.77
C MET A 210 10.82 -4.91 1.80
N MET A 211 10.11 -4.66 2.91
CA MET A 211 9.36 -3.43 3.14
C MET A 211 10.22 -2.15 3.15
N ASN A 212 11.55 -2.25 3.33
CA ASN A 212 12.46 -1.10 3.26
C ASN A 212 12.74 -0.63 1.81
N TYR A 213 12.16 -1.30 0.80
CA TYR A 213 12.36 -0.96 -0.61
C TYR A 213 12.13 0.53 -0.95
N PRO A 214 11.01 1.18 -0.56
CA PRO A 214 10.79 2.59 -0.86
C PRO A 214 11.82 3.51 -0.20
N SER A 215 12.17 3.23 1.05
CA SER A 215 13.14 4.01 1.81
C SER A 215 14.53 3.92 1.17
N GLN A 216 14.96 2.72 0.76
CA GLN A 216 16.26 2.51 0.11
C GLN A 216 16.32 3.10 -1.30
N TYR A 217 15.18 3.25 -1.98
CA TYR A 217 15.11 3.95 -3.26
C TYR A 217 15.44 5.44 -3.12
N ILE A 218 14.92 6.12 -2.09
CA ILE A 218 15.26 7.52 -1.80
C ILE A 218 16.69 7.63 -1.26
N SER A 219 17.06 6.75 -0.34
CA SER A 219 18.32 6.81 0.41
C SER A 219 19.16 5.56 0.16
N PRO A 220 20.05 5.57 -0.86
CA PRO A 220 20.92 4.42 -1.18
C PRO A 220 21.84 4.00 -0.03
N SER A 221 22.09 4.87 0.95
CA SER A 221 22.86 4.59 2.17
C SER A 221 22.25 3.44 2.99
N LEU A 222 20.94 3.22 2.89
CA LEU A 222 20.24 2.12 3.57
C LEU A 222 20.63 0.73 3.06
N LYS A 223 21.33 0.63 1.91
CA LYS A 223 21.90 -0.64 1.43
C LYS A 223 22.81 -1.31 2.48
N SER A 224 23.50 -0.51 3.29
CA SER A 224 24.35 -1.00 4.39
C SER A 224 23.56 -1.66 5.53
N MET A 225 22.28 -1.31 5.68
CA MET A 225 21.38 -1.87 6.69
C MET A 225 20.63 -3.11 6.17
N THR A 226 20.16 -3.08 4.92
CA THR A 226 19.39 -4.18 4.34
C THR A 226 20.27 -5.31 3.79
N LEU A 227 21.54 -5.03 3.49
CA LEU A 227 22.50 -5.92 2.81
C LEU A 227 22.01 -6.47 1.46
N LEU A 228 21.00 -5.83 0.87
CA LEU A 228 20.42 -6.19 -0.42
C LEU A 228 20.46 -5.00 -1.36
N SER A 229 20.65 -5.27 -2.65
CA SER A 229 20.46 -4.27 -3.69
C SER A 229 18.99 -3.87 -3.80
N THR A 230 18.76 -2.67 -4.32
CA THR A 230 17.40 -2.14 -4.54
C THR A 230 16.59 -3.03 -5.49
N ASN A 231 17.25 -3.68 -6.46
CA ASN A 231 16.60 -4.62 -7.37
C ASN A 231 16.25 -5.95 -6.69
N GLU A 232 17.11 -6.47 -5.81
CA GLU A 232 16.80 -7.68 -5.03
C GLU A 232 15.63 -7.44 -4.08
N LEU A 233 15.51 -6.25 -3.48
CA LEU A 233 14.36 -5.90 -2.63
C LEU A 233 13.06 -5.81 -3.44
N LEU A 234 13.10 -5.25 -4.65
CA LEU A 234 11.94 -5.23 -5.55
C LEU A 234 11.50 -6.64 -5.91
N ILE A 235 12.44 -7.48 -6.37
CA ILE A 235 12.14 -8.86 -6.78
C ILE A 235 11.62 -9.65 -5.58
N GLY A 236 12.29 -9.54 -4.43
CA GLY A 236 11.86 -10.19 -3.19
C GLY A 236 10.44 -9.78 -2.77
N SER A 237 10.12 -8.48 -2.82
CA SER A 237 8.77 -7.97 -2.51
C SER A 237 7.70 -8.58 -3.42
N LEU A 238 7.96 -8.64 -4.73
CA LEU A 238 7.04 -9.25 -5.70
C LEU A 238 6.88 -10.76 -5.49
N VAL A 239 7.98 -11.47 -5.21
CA VAL A 239 7.96 -12.91 -4.93
C VAL A 239 7.16 -13.20 -3.67
N TYR A 240 7.39 -12.48 -2.57
CA TYR A 240 6.62 -12.68 -1.34
C TYR A 240 5.14 -12.34 -1.51
N THR A 241 4.83 -11.26 -2.25
CA THR A 241 3.44 -10.91 -2.60
C THR A 241 2.78 -12.07 -3.35
N ALA A 242 3.44 -12.63 -4.37
CA ALA A 242 2.92 -13.76 -5.12
C ALA A 242 2.72 -15.00 -4.23
N ILE A 243 3.69 -15.32 -3.35
CA ILE A 243 3.60 -16.44 -2.41
C ILE A 243 2.38 -16.27 -1.50
N PHE A 244 2.20 -15.11 -0.87
CA PHE A 244 1.08 -14.88 0.05
C PHE A 244 -0.27 -14.93 -0.67
N LEU A 245 -0.38 -14.40 -1.89
CA LEU A 245 -1.59 -14.51 -2.69
C LEU A 245 -1.88 -15.97 -3.06
N VAL A 246 -0.89 -16.73 -3.51
CA VAL A 246 -1.05 -18.15 -3.86
C VAL A 246 -1.51 -18.96 -2.65
N ILE A 247 -0.90 -18.76 -1.47
CA ILE A 247 -1.35 -19.40 -0.22
C ILE A 247 -2.80 -19.01 0.08
N THR A 248 -3.13 -17.71 -0.04
CA THR A 248 -4.49 -17.19 0.19
C THR A 248 -5.51 -17.88 -0.72
N TYR A 249 -5.17 -18.10 -2.00
CA TYR A 249 -6.01 -18.81 -2.96
C TYR A 249 -6.26 -20.27 -2.55
N PHE A 250 -5.20 -21.00 -2.18
CA PHE A 250 -5.32 -22.40 -1.77
C PHE A 250 -6.13 -22.56 -0.48
N VAL A 251 -5.88 -21.70 0.50
CA VAL A 251 -6.63 -21.67 1.77
C VAL A 251 -8.10 -21.41 1.50
N PHE A 252 -8.43 -20.42 0.65
CA PHE A 252 -9.82 -20.11 0.30
C PHE A 252 -10.52 -21.26 -0.43
N LYS A 253 -9.83 -21.93 -1.36
CA LYS A 253 -10.39 -23.05 -2.13
C LYS A 253 -10.74 -24.25 -1.24
N ARG A 254 -9.84 -24.63 -0.33
CA ARG A 254 -10.00 -25.79 0.56
C ARG A 254 -10.94 -25.54 1.74
N ARG A 255 -11.37 -24.30 1.94
CA ARG A 255 -12.18 -23.92 3.09
C ARG A 255 -13.61 -24.45 2.99
N ASN A 256 -14.12 -25.01 4.09
CA ASN A 256 -15.54 -25.30 4.23
C ASN A 256 -16.32 -24.00 4.48
N VAL A 257 -17.39 -23.80 3.72
CA VAL A 257 -18.26 -22.60 3.75
C VAL A 257 -19.63 -23.01 4.24
#